data_AF-A0A2M8EVQ4-F1
#
_entry.id   AF-A0A2M8EVQ4-F1
#
_cell.length_a   1.000
_cell.length_b   1.000
_cell.length_c   1.000
_cell.angle_alpha   90.00
_cell.angle_beta   90.00
_cell.angle_gamma   90.00
#
_symmetry.space_group_name_H-M   'P 1'
#
loop_
_entity.id
_entity.type
_entity.pdbx_description
1 polymer ?
#
loop_
_entity_poly.entity_id
_entity_poly.type
_entity_poly.pdbx_seq_one_letter_code
_entity_poly.pdbx_strand_id
1 'polypeptide(L)' 'MKKLLNIPKFKNEDEEREFWWKLDLSEYFEPSDFERVSFPDLKP' A
#
# COMPACT_ATOMS: atom_id res chain seq x y z
N MET A 1 -12.45 0.29 -5.73
CA MET A 1 -11.11 0.16 -6.34
C MET A 1 -11.15 0.85 -7.68
N LYS A 2 -10.32 1.87 -7.90
CA LYS A 2 -10.30 2.65 -9.16
C LYS A 2 -9.59 1.89 -10.28
N LYS A 3 -8.45 1.26 -9.98
CA LYS A 3 -7.59 0.57 -10.96
C LYS A 3 -6.90 -0.63 -10.33
N LEU A 4 -6.64 -1.66 -11.14
CA LEU A 4 -5.84 -2.81 -10.70
C LEU A 4 -4.38 -2.39 -10.50
N LEU A 5 -3.85 -2.58 -9.30
CA LEU A 5 -2.44 -2.38 -9.01
C LEU A 5 -1.66 -3.62 -9.45
N ASN A 6 -0.81 -3.50 -10.46
CA ASN A 6 0.02 -4.61 -10.93
C ASN A 6 1.39 -4.57 -10.22
N ILE A 7 1.60 -5.50 -9.29
CA ILE A 7 2.82 -5.56 -8.48
C ILE A 7 3.84 -6.45 -9.22
N PRO A 8 5.00 -5.92 -9.63
CA PRO A 8 6.04 -6.72 -10.29
C PRO A 8 6.73 -7.66 -9.29
N LYS A 9 7.45 -8.66 -9.80
CA LYS A 9 8.34 -9.46 -8.95
C LYS A 9 9.61 -8.66 -8.66
N PHE A 10 9.83 -8.34 -7.40
CA PHE A 10 11.05 -7.67 -6.95
C PHE A 10 12.21 -8.67 -6.81
N LYS A 11 13.42 -8.23 -7.13
CA LYS A 11 14.63 -9.05 -6.96
C LYS A 11 15.18 -8.97 -5.53
N ASN A 12 14.95 -7.85 -4.84
CA ASN A 12 15.44 -7.57 -3.50
C ASN A 12 14.50 -6.59 -2.76
N GLU A 13 14.72 -6.42 -1.45
CA GLU A 13 13.92 -5.53 -0.60
C GLU A 13 14.07 -4.04 -0.99
N ASP A 14 15.24 -3.63 -1.48
CA ASP A 14 15.49 -2.23 -1.84
C ASP A 14 14.66 -1.80 -3.06
N GLU A 15 14.53 -2.67 -4.07
CA GLU A 15 13.65 -2.46 -5.23
C GLU A 15 12.18 -2.37 -4.81
N GLU A 16 11.76 -3.22 -3.87
CA GLU A 16 10.40 -3.18 -3.33
C GLU A 16 10.15 -1.87 -2.58
N ARG A 17 11.08 -1.47 -1.71
CA ARG A 17 11.00 -0.22 -0.95
C ARG A 17 10.93 0.99 -1.88
N GLU A 18 11.75 1.03 -2.92
CA GLU A 18 11.72 2.09 -3.93
C GLU A 18 10.40 2.13 -4.70
N PHE A 19 9.83 0.98 -5.04
CA PHE A 19 8.53 0.89 -5.71
C PHE A 19 7.43 1.48 -4.83
N TRP A 20 7.32 1.04 -3.58
CA TRP A 20 6.31 1.57 -2.65
C TRP A 20 6.52 3.04 -2.31
N TRP A 21 7.77 3.52 -2.30
CA TRP A 21 8.08 4.94 -2.08
C TRP A 21 7.59 5.85 -3.22
N LYS A 22 7.66 5.34 -4.46
CA LYS A 22 7.25 6.09 -5.66
C LYS A 22 5.77 5.92 -6.01
N LEU A 23 5.10 4.91 -5.45
CA LEU A 23 3.72 4.57 -5.77
C LEU A 23 2.72 5.46 -5.01
N ASP A 24 1.85 6.14 -5.75
CA ASP A 24 0.69 6.81 -5.17
C ASP A 24 -0.52 5.87 -5.11
N LEU A 25 -0.89 5.44 -3.90
CA LEU A 25 -2.02 4.54 -3.68
C LEU A 25 -3.38 5.20 -3.96
N SER A 26 -3.47 6.54 -3.95
CA SER A 26 -4.72 7.28 -4.16
C SER A 26 -5.26 7.19 -5.60
N GLU A 27 -4.38 6.86 -6.56
CA GLU A 27 -4.73 6.62 -7.96
C GLU A 27 -5.42 5.26 -8.17
N TYR A 28 -5.21 4.31 -7.25
CA TYR A 28 -5.68 2.93 -7.35
C TYR A 28 -6.83 2.62 -6.39
N PHE A 29 -6.83 3.24 -5.20
CA PHE A 29 -7.81 2.96 -4.15
C PHE A 29 -8.69 4.18 -3.84
N GLU A 30 -9.92 3.90 -3.38
CA GLU A 30 -10.83 4.88 -2.81
C GLU A 30 -10.96 4.68 -1.30
N PRO A 31 -11.38 5.70 -0.53
CA PRO A 31 -11.64 5.57 0.91
C PRO A 31 -12.58 4.40 1.25
N SER A 32 -13.52 4.07 0.36
CA SER A 32 -14.46 2.95 0.49
C SER A 32 -13.80 1.57 0.39
N ASP A 33 -12.59 1.48 -0.16
CA ASP A 33 -11.83 0.22 -0.30
C ASP A 33 -11.06 -0.14 0.97
N PHE A 34 -10.89 0.81 1.90
CA PHE A 34 -10.11 0.58 3.11
C PHE A 34 -11.01 0.11 4.26
N GLU A 35 -10.51 -0.85 5.02
CA GLU A 35 -11.16 -1.30 6.24
C GLU A 35 -10.70 -0.47 7.44
N ARG A 36 -11.62 -0.26 8.40
CA ARG A 36 -11.27 0.41 9.65
C ARG A 36 -10.49 -0.57 10.53
N VAL A 37 -9.25 -0.20 10.81
CA VAL A 37 -8.39 -0.91 11.76
C VAL A 37 -8.21 -0.06 13.03
N SER A 38 -8.25 -0.72 14.19
CA SER A 38 -7.89 -0.10 15.47
C SER A 38 -6.72 -0.85 16.06
N PHE A 39 -5.76 -0.13 16.64
CA PHE A 39 -4.61 -0.73 17.32
C PHE A 39 -4.65 -0.44 18.82
N PRO A 40 -5.52 -1.15 19.58
CA PRO A 40 -5.75 -0.87 21.00
C PRO A 40 -4.53 -1.16 21.88
N ASP A 41 -3.66 -2.07 21.46
CA ASP A 41 -2.51 -2.55 22.24
C ASP A 41 -1.17 -1.90 21.86
N LEU A 42 -1.16 -0.94 20.94
CA LEU A 42 0.05 -0.18 20.66
C LEU A 42 0.38 0.69 21.87
N LYS A 43 1.63 0.61 22.31
CA LYS A 43 2.14 1.52 23.35
C LYS A 43 1.97 2.96 22.84
N PRO A 44 1.49 3.87 23.71
CA PRO A 44 1.39 5.29 23.37
C PRO A 44 2.77 5.90 23.08
#